data_AF-A0A945VYH9-F1
#
_entry.id   AF-A0A945VYH9-F1
#
_cell.length_a   1.000
_cell.length_b   1.000
_cell.length_c   1.000
_cell.angle_alpha   90.00
_cell.angle_beta   90.00
_cell.angle_gamma   90.00
#
_symmetry.space_group_name_H-M   'P 1'
#
loop_
_entity.id
_entity.type
_entity.pdbx_description
1 polymer ?
#
loop_
_entity_poly.entity_id
_entity_poly.type
_entity_poly.pdbx_seq_one_letter_code
_entity_poly.pdbx_strand_id
1 'polypeptide(L)'
;MWRERFGLNDKASDRFKKVLLDFNNWQYDGIDSAFYDIDPDFTIEIGDSESDGGKFWWEEGLTEKTTKYYYHLKYKKVELHKVPVVRFRSENLCIPFPNIEYITYPEKKDGCTTNIYFDLFYFQKNTIEYSLFKHIRALEVESPTKRSFSTPIETQIKSPIIELPFLFIEDDLHLKAFSNKLVSNFDNFLAELKSSSSVSNIEDAGRKRVASERLFSEWAFKVAHDKCM
;
A
#
# COMPACT_ATOMS: atom_id res chain seq x y z
N MET A 1 -6.16 -0.28 35.09
CA MET A 1 -6.85 0.96 34.65
C MET A 1 -5.94 2.02 34.01
N TRP A 2 -5.02 2.73 34.69
CA TRP A 2 -4.17 3.74 34.00
C TRP A 2 -3.11 3.10 33.07
N ARG A 3 -2.44 2.03 33.52
CA ARG A 3 -1.42 1.32 32.72
C ARG A 3 -1.95 0.74 31.41
N GLU A 4 -3.17 0.21 31.40
CA GLU A 4 -3.81 -0.31 30.18
C GLU A 4 -4.21 0.81 29.22
N ARG A 5 -4.70 1.95 29.73
CA ARG A 5 -5.06 3.12 28.91
C ARG A 5 -3.85 3.71 28.18
N PHE A 6 -2.65 3.59 28.74
CA PHE A 6 -1.41 4.06 28.14
C PHE A 6 -0.63 2.93 27.44
N GLY A 7 -1.19 1.72 27.40
CA GLY A 7 -0.59 0.56 26.77
C GLY A 7 0.74 0.13 27.39
N LEU A 8 1.02 0.44 28.66
CA LEU A 8 2.29 0.13 29.33
C LEU A 8 2.54 -1.39 29.50
N ASN A 9 1.56 -2.23 29.21
CA ASN A 9 1.71 -3.68 29.16
C ASN A 9 2.08 -4.19 27.76
N ASP A 10 1.89 -3.38 26.72
CA ASP A 10 2.19 -3.73 25.34
C ASP A 10 3.69 -3.49 25.07
N LYS A 11 4.28 -4.32 24.19
CA LYS A 11 5.63 -4.06 23.68
C LYS A 11 5.66 -2.72 22.95
N ALA A 12 6.79 -2.01 22.99
CA ALA A 12 6.93 -0.72 22.31
C ALA A 12 6.58 -0.80 20.81
N SER A 13 6.89 -1.92 20.14
CA SER A 13 6.50 -2.22 18.76
C SER A 13 4.97 -2.23 18.55
N ASP A 14 4.23 -2.80 19.49
CA ASP A 14 2.77 -2.87 19.42
C ASP A 14 2.11 -1.52 19.73
N ARG A 15 2.71 -0.75 20.66
CA ARG A 15 2.30 0.62 20.95
C ARG A 15 2.52 1.53 19.74
N PHE A 16 3.60 1.35 18.98
CA PHE A 16 3.93 2.21 17.84
C PHE A 16 2.79 2.33 16.83
N LYS A 17 2.10 1.22 16.55
CA LYS A 17 0.92 1.19 15.67
C LYS A 17 -0.18 2.14 16.13
N LYS A 18 -0.40 2.26 17.45
CA LYS A 18 -1.40 3.14 18.05
C LYS A 18 -0.92 4.59 18.02
N VAL A 19 0.35 4.81 18.34
CA VAL A 19 0.98 6.14 18.34
C VAL A 19 0.95 6.78 16.94
N LEU A 20 1.22 6.02 15.88
CA LEU A 20 1.10 6.51 14.50
C LEU A 20 -0.31 6.99 14.13
N LEU A 21 -1.34 6.33 14.68
CA LEU A 21 -2.74 6.69 14.43
C LEU A 21 -3.18 7.95 15.19
N ASP A 22 -2.39 8.40 16.17
CA ASP A 22 -2.61 9.66 16.88
C ASP A 22 -1.83 10.80 16.20
N PHE A 23 -2.22 11.07 14.95
CA PHE A 23 -1.51 11.96 14.02
C PHE A 23 -1.37 13.40 14.53
N ASN A 24 -2.29 13.89 15.39
CA ASN A 24 -2.27 15.26 15.90
C ASN A 24 -1.13 15.52 16.89
N ASN A 25 -0.58 14.46 17.49
CA ASN A 25 0.45 14.56 18.53
C ASN A 25 1.87 14.33 17.99
N TRP A 26 2.05 14.35 16.66
CA TRP A 26 3.37 14.27 16.05
C TRP A 26 3.90 15.66 15.69
N GLN A 27 5.12 15.95 16.14
CA GLN A 27 5.85 17.18 15.84
C GLN A 27 6.94 16.87 14.83
N TYR A 28 6.82 17.44 13.63
CA TYR A 28 7.79 17.32 12.55
C TYR A 28 8.77 18.49 12.59
N ASP A 29 10.06 18.24 12.36
CA ASP A 29 11.10 19.27 12.29
C ASP A 29 11.10 20.05 10.96
N GLY A 30 10.32 19.57 9.98
CA GLY A 30 10.21 20.14 8.64
C GLY A 30 11.31 19.69 7.67
N ILE A 31 12.18 18.77 8.10
CA ILE A 31 13.29 18.22 7.31
C ILE A 31 13.05 16.74 7.07
N ASP A 32 13.34 15.90 8.06
CA ASP A 32 13.37 14.45 7.93
C ASP A 32 13.02 13.72 9.23
N SER A 33 12.69 14.43 10.31
CA SER A 33 12.46 13.80 11.60
C SER A 33 11.18 14.26 12.27
N ALA A 34 10.62 13.38 13.09
CA ALA A 34 9.48 13.69 13.93
C ALA A 34 9.58 12.98 15.28
N PHE A 35 8.98 13.59 16.29
CA PHE A 35 8.79 12.98 17.60
C PHE A 35 7.33 13.07 18.03
N TYR A 36 6.92 12.13 18.87
CA TYR A 36 5.57 12.11 19.42
C TYR A 36 5.50 12.91 20.72
N ASP A 37 4.70 13.98 20.75
CA ASP A 37 4.69 14.98 21.83
C ASP A 37 4.35 14.40 23.21
N ILE A 38 3.43 13.43 23.27
CA ILE A 38 3.01 12.80 24.53
C ILE A 38 4.08 11.85 25.10
N ASP A 39 4.88 11.21 24.24
CA ASP A 39 5.94 10.25 24.62
C ASP A 39 7.11 10.40 23.63
N PRO A 40 8.00 11.41 23.82
CA PRO A 40 9.04 11.78 22.85
C PRO A 40 10.11 10.70 22.62
N ASP A 41 10.05 9.60 23.37
CA ASP A 41 10.88 8.42 23.09
C ASP A 41 10.49 7.77 21.76
N PHE A 42 9.24 7.94 21.29
CA PHE A 42 8.77 7.52 19.97
C PHE A 42 9.16 8.57 18.92
N THR A 43 9.94 8.14 17.94
CA THR A 43 10.49 9.02 16.89
C THR A 43 10.39 8.36 15.52
N ILE A 44 10.25 9.20 14.49
CA ILE A 44 10.31 8.84 13.07
C ILE A 44 11.52 9.55 12.51
N GLU A 45 12.34 8.83 11.76
CA GLU A 45 13.41 9.38 10.94
C GLU A 45 13.20 8.92 9.49
N ILE A 46 13.22 9.86 8.57
CA ILE A 46 13.00 9.66 7.14
C ILE A 46 14.37 9.56 6.49
N GLY A 47 14.69 8.42 5.91
CA GLY A 47 16.00 8.18 5.32
C GLY A 47 16.22 8.96 4.03
N ASP A 48 17.43 9.51 3.88
CA ASP A 48 17.87 10.29 2.71
C ASP A 48 18.15 9.44 1.46
N SER A 49 18.29 8.13 1.62
CA SER A 49 18.66 7.25 0.51
C SER A 49 17.47 6.99 -0.40
N GLU A 50 17.39 7.78 -1.47
CA GLU A 50 16.44 7.62 -2.55
C GLU A 50 16.96 6.59 -3.56
N SER A 51 16.21 5.51 -3.79
CA SER A 51 16.43 4.60 -4.93
C SER A 51 15.29 4.72 -5.92
N ASP A 52 15.62 4.92 -7.19
CA ASP A 52 14.63 5.08 -8.25
C ASP A 52 14.06 3.73 -8.73
N GLY A 53 12.73 3.69 -8.84
CA GLY A 53 11.98 2.69 -9.59
C GLY A 53 11.70 1.38 -8.88
N GLY A 54 11.13 0.45 -9.65
CA GLY A 54 10.87 -0.93 -9.27
C GLY A 54 10.21 -1.67 -10.43
N LYS A 55 9.64 -2.85 -10.16
CA LYS A 55 9.23 -3.80 -11.20
C LYS A 55 7.72 -3.98 -11.35
N PHE A 56 6.95 -3.26 -10.55
CA PHE A 56 5.50 -3.38 -10.53
C PHE A 56 4.86 -2.43 -11.53
N TRP A 57 3.66 -2.74 -11.99
CA TRP A 57 2.94 -1.92 -12.97
C TRP A 57 2.80 -0.45 -12.55
N TRP A 58 2.64 -0.19 -11.25
CA TRP A 58 2.49 1.14 -10.67
C TRP A 58 3.84 1.86 -10.45
N GLU A 59 4.96 1.26 -10.84
CA GLU A 59 6.29 1.89 -10.83
C GLU A 59 6.88 2.00 -12.24
N GLU A 60 6.74 0.95 -13.06
CA GLU A 60 7.27 0.94 -14.43
C GLU A 60 6.33 1.60 -15.45
N GLY A 61 5.01 1.54 -15.21
CA GLY A 61 3.99 2.00 -16.16
C GLY A 61 3.77 3.51 -16.17
N LEU A 62 4.55 4.26 -15.40
CA LEU A 62 4.33 5.68 -15.15
C LEU A 62 5.27 6.58 -15.93
N THR A 63 4.79 7.78 -16.22
CA THR A 63 5.58 8.84 -16.87
C THR A 63 6.73 9.31 -15.97
N GLU A 64 6.53 9.29 -14.65
CA GLU A 64 7.58 9.54 -13.67
C GLU A 64 8.01 8.25 -12.98
N LYS A 65 9.30 8.16 -12.64
CA LYS A 65 9.77 7.09 -11.77
C LYS A 65 9.42 7.42 -10.33
N THR A 66 8.92 6.41 -9.63
CA THR A 66 8.74 6.45 -8.18
C THR A 66 10.09 6.51 -7.48
N THR A 67 10.12 7.23 -6.37
CA THR A 67 11.29 7.28 -5.49
C THR A 67 11.02 6.45 -4.24
N LYS A 68 11.96 5.59 -3.85
CA LYS A 68 11.87 4.78 -2.65
C LYS A 68 12.86 5.23 -1.59
N TYR A 69 12.40 5.30 -0.36
CA TYR A 69 13.20 5.60 0.82
C TYR A 69 12.62 4.86 2.04
N TYR A 70 13.20 5.03 3.22
CA TYR A 70 12.78 4.31 4.42
C TYR A 70 12.29 5.25 5.51
N TYR A 71 11.20 4.86 6.19
CA TYR A 71 10.85 5.39 7.49
C TYR A 71 11.45 4.48 8.57
N HIS A 72 12.25 5.06 9.43
CA HIS A 72 12.89 4.41 10.57
C HIS A 72 12.10 4.78 11.83
N LEU A 73 11.31 3.83 12.32
CA LEU A 73 10.43 4.01 13.48
C LEU A 73 11.17 3.56 14.74
N LYS A 74 11.51 4.49 15.62
CA LYS A 74 12.45 4.27 16.73
C LYS A 74 11.79 4.52 18.09
N TYR A 75 12.12 3.70 19.08
CA TYR A 75 11.78 3.93 20.49
C TYR A 75 13.06 4.02 21.30
N LYS A 76 13.27 5.13 22.03
CA LYS A 76 14.52 5.40 22.77
C LYS A 76 15.78 5.22 21.90
N LYS A 77 15.72 5.73 20.67
CA LYS A 77 16.76 5.62 19.63
C LYS A 77 17.03 4.20 19.10
N VAL A 78 16.30 3.19 19.57
CA VAL A 78 16.36 1.83 19.02
C VAL A 78 15.36 1.72 17.87
N GLU A 79 15.84 1.33 16.70
CA GLU A 79 14.97 1.03 15.55
C GLU A 79 14.10 -0.19 15.84
N LEU A 80 12.79 0.03 15.85
CA LEU A 80 11.79 -1.02 16.01
C LEU A 80 11.27 -1.52 14.67
N HIS A 81 11.09 -0.60 13.72
CA HIS A 81 10.64 -0.92 12.37
C HIS A 81 11.39 -0.07 11.35
N LYS A 82 11.68 -0.69 10.21
CA LYS A 82 12.20 -0.02 9.03
C LYS A 82 11.24 -0.30 7.88
N VAL A 83 10.44 0.71 7.51
CA VAL A 83 9.34 0.54 6.55
C VAL A 83 9.70 1.26 5.25
N PRO A 84 9.79 0.56 4.11
CA PRO A 84 9.97 1.22 2.83
C PRO A 84 8.75 2.08 2.49
N VAL A 85 8.99 3.28 1.97
CA VAL A 85 7.99 4.23 1.52
C VAL A 85 8.28 4.61 0.08
N VAL A 86 7.23 4.75 -0.71
CA VAL A 86 7.28 5.14 -2.11
C VAL A 86 6.62 6.50 -2.29
N ARG A 87 7.28 7.37 -3.05
CA ARG A 87 6.80 8.70 -3.40
C ARG A 87 6.58 8.85 -4.90
N PHE A 88 5.41 9.36 -5.24
CA PHE A 88 5.04 9.85 -6.56
C PHE A 88 5.18 11.37 -6.53
N ARG A 89 6.31 11.86 -7.01
CA ARG A 89 6.72 13.26 -6.83
C ARG A 89 5.75 14.21 -7.52
N SER A 90 5.31 13.89 -8.73
CA SER A 90 4.37 14.70 -9.49
C SER A 90 3.07 14.84 -8.74
N GLU A 91 2.59 13.80 -8.05
CA GLU A 91 1.32 13.81 -7.34
C GLU A 91 1.39 14.25 -5.88
N ASN A 92 2.60 14.46 -5.36
CA ASN A 92 2.86 14.63 -3.93
C ASN A 92 2.14 13.56 -3.09
N LEU A 93 2.19 12.32 -3.58
CA LEU A 93 1.60 11.16 -2.93
C LEU A 93 2.72 10.32 -2.32
N CYS A 94 2.63 10.05 -1.02
CA CYS A 94 3.54 9.16 -0.32
C CYS A 94 2.76 8.01 0.31
N ILE A 95 3.24 6.79 0.12
CA ILE A 95 2.64 5.60 0.72
C ILE A 95 3.71 4.63 1.21
N PRO A 96 3.50 3.92 2.32
CA PRO A 96 4.31 2.75 2.63
C PRO A 96 4.22 1.74 1.49
N PHE A 97 5.29 1.00 1.27
CA PHE A 97 5.28 -0.07 0.29
C PHE A 97 4.21 -1.10 0.70
N PRO A 98 3.26 -1.44 -0.18
CA PRO A 98 2.19 -2.37 0.16
C PRO A 98 2.73 -3.80 0.32
N ASN A 99 2.00 -4.63 1.06
CA ASN A 99 2.23 -6.07 1.05
C ASN A 99 1.80 -6.64 -0.31
N ILE A 100 2.41 -7.77 -0.67
CA ILE A 100 2.18 -8.44 -1.96
C ILE A 100 1.75 -9.89 -1.69
N GLU A 101 0.59 -10.26 -2.22
CA GLU A 101 0.14 -11.65 -2.29
C GLU A 101 0.18 -12.13 -3.74
N TYR A 102 0.97 -13.17 -4.01
CA TYR A 102 1.18 -13.71 -5.36
C TYR A 102 -0.01 -14.60 -5.75
N ILE A 103 -1.03 -14.05 -6.41
CA ILE A 103 -2.28 -14.76 -6.70
C ILE A 103 -2.05 -15.89 -7.70
N THR A 104 -1.46 -15.60 -8.86
CA THR A 104 -1.08 -16.64 -9.83
C THR A 104 0.11 -16.19 -10.68
N TYR A 105 0.90 -17.15 -11.15
CA TYR A 105 2.11 -16.93 -11.94
C TYR A 105 2.44 -18.21 -12.75
N PRO A 106 3.32 -18.14 -13.79
CA PRO A 106 3.45 -19.20 -14.79
C PRO A 106 3.77 -20.61 -14.28
N GLU A 107 4.41 -20.71 -13.12
CA GLU A 107 4.84 -21.98 -12.51
C GLU A 107 3.96 -22.40 -11.33
N LYS A 108 2.92 -21.61 -11.00
CA LYS A 108 2.04 -21.90 -9.86
C LYS A 108 1.12 -23.07 -10.22
N LYS A 109 1.04 -24.06 -9.34
CA LYS A 109 0.16 -25.23 -9.49
C LYS A 109 -1.22 -24.99 -8.88
N ASP A 110 -1.92 -23.97 -9.38
CA ASP A 110 -3.24 -23.53 -8.88
C ASP A 110 -4.39 -23.79 -9.88
N GLY A 111 -4.08 -24.31 -11.07
CA GLY A 111 -5.05 -24.56 -12.14
C GLY A 111 -5.23 -23.39 -13.10
N CYS A 112 -4.62 -22.23 -12.82
CA CYS A 112 -4.65 -21.06 -13.70
C CYS A 112 -3.55 -21.18 -14.78
N THR A 113 -3.89 -20.86 -16.03
CA THR A 113 -2.90 -20.81 -17.13
C THR A 113 -2.55 -19.36 -17.42
N THR A 114 -1.32 -18.95 -17.09
CA THR A 114 -0.81 -17.59 -17.33
C THR A 114 0.68 -17.61 -17.70
N ASN A 115 1.13 -16.60 -18.45
CA ASN A 115 2.54 -16.29 -18.70
C ASN A 115 3.00 -15.00 -17.99
N ILE A 116 2.15 -14.40 -17.16
CA ILE A 116 2.37 -13.14 -16.43
C ILE A 116 2.12 -13.37 -14.93
N TYR A 117 2.81 -12.59 -14.10
CA TYR A 117 2.58 -12.55 -12.65
C TYR A 117 1.37 -11.67 -12.35
N PHE A 118 0.39 -12.22 -11.63
CA PHE A 118 -0.78 -11.48 -11.18
C PHE A 118 -0.75 -11.39 -9.66
N ASP A 119 -0.35 -10.22 -9.20
CA ASP A 119 -0.10 -9.93 -7.79
C ASP A 119 -1.21 -9.06 -7.21
N LEU A 120 -1.56 -9.32 -5.95
CA LEU A 120 -2.45 -8.49 -5.17
C LEU A 120 -1.63 -7.60 -4.23
N PHE A 121 -1.80 -6.28 -4.36
CA PHE A 121 -1.21 -5.29 -3.46
C PHE A 121 -2.20 -4.90 -2.37
N TYR A 122 -1.78 -4.92 -1.12
CA TYR A 122 -2.68 -4.66 0.01
C TYR A 122 -1.99 -4.07 1.25
N PHE A 123 -2.80 -3.48 2.13
CA PHE A 123 -2.43 -3.18 3.51
C PHE A 123 -3.33 -3.96 4.44
N GLN A 124 -2.74 -4.68 5.39
CA GLN A 124 -3.49 -5.41 6.41
C GLN A 124 -3.71 -4.51 7.63
N LYS A 125 -4.94 -4.44 8.13
CA LYS A 125 -5.25 -3.63 9.30
C LYS A 125 -4.46 -4.11 10.52
N ASN A 126 -4.24 -3.20 11.46
CA ASN A 126 -3.48 -3.45 12.69
C ASN A 126 -2.00 -3.86 12.46
N THR A 127 -1.44 -3.61 11.28
CA THR A 127 -0.01 -3.72 10.97
C THR A 127 0.68 -2.36 11.05
N ILE A 128 2.01 -2.35 11.06
CA ILE A 128 2.79 -1.10 11.10
C ILE A 128 2.66 -0.34 9.78
N GLU A 129 2.62 -1.05 8.66
CA GLU A 129 2.47 -0.50 7.31
C GLU A 129 1.12 0.20 7.16
N TYR A 130 0.02 -0.42 7.64
CA TYR A 130 -1.31 0.20 7.60
C TYR A 130 -1.42 1.41 8.53
N SER A 131 -0.85 1.33 9.73
CA SER A 131 -0.80 2.48 10.64
C SER A 131 0.01 3.64 10.06
N LEU A 132 1.16 3.34 9.44
CA LEU A 132 1.99 4.34 8.78
C LEU A 132 1.30 4.92 7.54
N PHE A 133 0.56 4.11 6.79
CA PHE A 133 -0.26 4.59 5.68
C PHE A 133 -1.24 5.64 6.17
N LYS A 134 -2.03 5.34 7.21
CA LYS A 134 -2.95 6.33 7.79
C LYS A 134 -2.25 7.58 8.30
N HIS A 135 -1.09 7.41 8.95
CA HIS A 135 -0.29 8.51 9.46
C HIS A 135 0.14 9.46 8.34
N ILE A 136 0.81 8.95 7.29
CA ILE A 136 1.27 9.75 6.15
C ILE A 136 0.08 10.44 5.47
N ARG A 137 -1.00 9.70 5.23
CA ARG A 137 -2.20 10.24 4.58
C ARG A 137 -2.89 11.33 5.39
N ALA A 138 -2.82 11.29 6.72
CA ALA A 138 -3.37 12.33 7.58
C ALA A 138 -2.58 13.64 7.49
N LEU A 139 -1.27 13.58 7.20
CA LEU A 139 -0.41 14.76 7.12
C LEU A 139 -0.51 15.51 5.79
N GLU A 140 -1.00 14.84 4.74
CA GLU A 140 -1.13 15.45 3.41
C GLU A 140 -2.28 16.48 3.33
N VAL A 141 -3.18 16.52 4.31
CA VAL A 141 -4.35 17.41 4.34
C VAL A 141 -4.59 17.99 5.72
N GLU A 142 -5.18 19.19 5.79
CA GLU A 142 -5.49 19.86 7.06
C GLU A 142 -6.54 19.11 7.89
N SER A 143 -7.50 18.46 7.23
CA SER A 143 -8.59 17.72 7.89
C SER A 143 -8.87 16.42 7.14
N PRO A 144 -8.34 15.28 7.61
CA PRO A 144 -8.53 14.00 6.96
C PRO A 144 -10.01 13.59 6.91
N THR A 145 -10.45 13.12 5.76
CA THR A 145 -11.81 12.62 5.57
C THR A 145 -11.81 11.09 5.45
N LYS A 146 -12.99 10.47 5.39
CA LYS A 146 -13.08 9.03 5.09
C LYS A 146 -12.35 8.65 3.79
N ARG A 147 -12.33 9.56 2.81
CA ARG A 147 -11.66 9.37 1.52
C ARG A 147 -10.14 9.37 1.63
N SER A 148 -9.58 10.13 2.59
CA SER A 148 -8.14 10.18 2.87
C SER A 148 -7.57 8.80 3.22
N PHE A 149 -8.40 7.95 3.82
CA PHE A 149 -8.05 6.61 4.30
C PHE A 149 -8.77 5.50 3.53
N SER A 150 -9.28 5.76 2.32
CA SER A 150 -9.91 4.75 1.47
C SER A 150 -9.01 4.35 0.30
N THR A 151 -9.44 3.32 -0.41
CA THR A 151 -8.88 2.87 -1.69
C THR A 151 -9.94 3.02 -2.79
N PRO A 152 -9.61 3.30 -4.06
CA PRO A 152 -8.25 3.44 -4.61
C PRO A 152 -7.49 4.61 -3.97
N ILE A 153 -6.20 4.41 -3.71
CA ILE A 153 -5.34 5.43 -3.13
C ILE A 153 -4.95 6.40 -4.24
N GLU A 154 -5.17 7.68 -3.99
CA GLU A 154 -4.99 8.77 -4.94
C GLU A 154 -4.40 10.01 -4.22
N THR A 155 -3.88 10.99 -4.95
CA THR A 155 -3.48 12.27 -4.33
C THR A 155 -4.68 12.99 -3.71
N GLN A 156 -4.46 13.67 -2.57
CA GLN A 156 -5.52 14.40 -1.85
C GLN A 156 -5.52 15.90 -2.15
N ILE A 157 -4.51 16.38 -2.88
CA ILE A 157 -4.22 17.82 -3.02
C ILE A 157 -4.64 18.33 -4.41
N LYS A 158 -4.62 17.46 -5.43
CA LYS A 158 -4.98 17.80 -6.81
C LYS A 158 -5.67 16.64 -7.52
N SER A 159 -6.07 16.84 -8.77
CA SER A 159 -6.63 15.75 -9.57
C SER A 159 -5.63 14.61 -9.75
N PRO A 160 -6.06 13.34 -9.60
CA PRO A 160 -5.17 12.20 -9.70
C PRO A 160 -4.71 11.94 -11.13
N ILE A 161 -3.42 11.66 -11.25
CA ILE A 161 -2.75 11.07 -12.42
C ILE A 161 -2.77 9.55 -12.29
N ILE A 162 -2.67 9.01 -11.06
CA ILE A 162 -2.79 7.58 -10.78
C ILE A 162 -3.86 7.29 -9.72
N GLU A 163 -4.49 6.13 -9.88
CA GLU A 163 -5.33 5.50 -8.87
C GLU A 163 -4.70 4.15 -8.52
N LEU A 164 -4.41 3.92 -7.25
CA LEU A 164 -3.79 2.69 -6.75
C LEU A 164 -4.87 1.84 -6.05
N PRO A 165 -5.43 0.82 -6.72
CA PRO A 165 -6.52 0.01 -6.19
C PRO A 165 -6.04 -1.03 -5.16
N PHE A 166 -5.14 -0.64 -4.25
CA PHE A 166 -4.58 -1.51 -3.23
C PHE A 166 -5.65 -1.83 -2.17
N LEU A 167 -5.78 -3.10 -1.79
CA LEU A 167 -6.85 -3.51 -0.89
C LEU A 167 -6.52 -3.27 0.58
N PHE A 168 -7.56 -3.08 1.39
CA PHE A 168 -7.45 -3.18 2.84
C PHE A 168 -7.98 -4.52 3.32
N ILE A 169 -7.09 -5.29 3.92
CA ILE A 169 -7.36 -6.64 4.41
C ILE A 169 -7.49 -6.58 5.93
N GLU A 170 -8.42 -7.35 6.49
CA GLU A 170 -8.67 -7.36 7.94
C GLU A 170 -7.60 -8.19 8.66
N ASP A 171 -7.37 -9.40 8.14
CA ASP A 171 -6.49 -10.41 8.70
C ASP A 171 -6.11 -11.46 7.64
N ASP A 172 -5.27 -12.42 8.03
CA ASP A 172 -4.78 -13.49 7.16
C ASP A 172 -5.88 -14.43 6.65
N LEU A 173 -6.98 -14.59 7.41
CA LEU A 173 -8.12 -15.42 6.99
C LEU A 173 -8.89 -14.72 5.87
N HIS A 174 -9.12 -13.41 5.98
CA HIS A 174 -9.69 -12.60 4.93
C HIS A 174 -8.80 -12.64 3.69
N LEU A 175 -7.48 -12.46 3.82
CA LEU A 175 -6.53 -12.54 2.70
C LEU A 175 -6.64 -13.89 1.98
N LYS A 176 -6.61 -14.99 2.73
CA LYS A 176 -6.66 -16.34 2.17
C LYS A 176 -8.00 -16.61 1.46
N ALA A 177 -9.11 -16.24 2.08
CA ALA A 177 -10.44 -16.41 1.49
C ALA A 177 -10.57 -15.59 0.20
N PHE A 178 -10.08 -14.36 0.20
CA PHE A 178 -10.12 -13.49 -0.96
C PHE A 178 -9.20 -13.97 -2.08
N SER A 179 -7.99 -14.41 -1.76
CA SER A 179 -7.05 -14.97 -2.74
C SER A 179 -7.63 -16.21 -3.44
N ASN A 180 -8.27 -17.11 -2.68
CA ASN A 180 -8.98 -18.26 -3.24
C ASN A 180 -10.16 -17.85 -4.13
N LYS A 181 -10.87 -16.76 -3.78
CA LYS A 181 -11.94 -16.19 -4.63
C LYS A 181 -11.36 -15.70 -5.96
N LEU A 182 -10.23 -15.00 -5.94
CA LEU A 182 -9.57 -14.53 -7.17
C LEU A 182 -9.12 -15.69 -8.06
N VAL A 183 -8.45 -16.70 -7.50
CA VAL A 183 -8.02 -17.90 -8.23
C VAL A 183 -9.22 -18.63 -8.85
N SER A 184 -10.29 -18.86 -8.07
CA SER A 184 -11.50 -19.52 -8.57
C SER A 184 -12.23 -18.74 -9.68
N ASN A 185 -12.05 -17.42 -9.74
CA ASN A 185 -12.65 -16.55 -10.75
C ASN A 185 -11.66 -16.12 -11.84
N PHE A 186 -10.48 -16.73 -11.90
CA PHE A 186 -9.40 -16.26 -12.78
C PHE A 186 -9.76 -16.39 -14.26
N ASP A 187 -10.54 -17.40 -14.66
CA ASP A 187 -11.02 -17.54 -16.04
C ASP A 187 -11.91 -16.37 -16.47
N ASN A 188 -12.70 -15.81 -15.54
CA ASN A 188 -13.50 -14.60 -15.80
C ASN A 188 -12.57 -13.40 -16.06
N PHE A 189 -11.50 -13.26 -15.27
CA PHE A 189 -10.48 -12.25 -15.51
C PHE A 189 -9.79 -12.45 -16.86
N LEU A 190 -9.45 -13.67 -17.26
CA LEU A 190 -8.83 -13.94 -18.57
C LEU A 190 -9.76 -13.54 -19.74
N ALA A 191 -11.07 -13.69 -19.59
CA ALA A 191 -12.05 -13.21 -20.57
C ALA A 191 -12.09 -11.67 -20.64
N GLU A 192 -12.05 -10.98 -19.49
CA GLU A 192 -11.96 -9.52 -19.42
C GLU A 192 -10.64 -9.01 -20.03
N LEU A 193 -9.52 -9.67 -19.72
CA LEU A 193 -8.20 -9.34 -20.27
C LEU A 193 -8.16 -9.46 -21.80
N LYS A 194 -8.77 -10.51 -22.37
CA LYS A 194 -8.84 -10.72 -23.83
C LYS A 194 -9.72 -9.70 -24.54
N SER A 195 -10.79 -9.26 -23.88
CA SER A 195 -11.75 -8.29 -24.44
C SER A 195 -11.36 -6.83 -24.19
N SER A 196 -10.41 -6.58 -23.29
CA SER A 196 -9.96 -5.24 -22.95
C SER A 196 -9.15 -4.59 -24.08
N SER A 197 -9.71 -3.52 -24.64
CA SER A 197 -9.05 -2.68 -25.65
C SER A 197 -7.79 -1.98 -25.12
N SER A 198 -7.66 -1.81 -23.80
CA SER A 198 -6.49 -1.20 -23.17
C SER A 198 -5.26 -2.12 -23.17
N VAL A 199 -5.44 -3.42 -23.45
CA VAL A 199 -4.35 -4.40 -23.48
C VAL A 199 -4.21 -5.05 -24.86
N SER A 200 -5.33 -5.32 -25.55
CA SER A 200 -5.35 -6.10 -26.80
C SER A 200 -4.48 -5.52 -27.91
N ASN A 201 -4.38 -4.18 -27.98
CA ASN A 201 -3.73 -3.45 -29.06
C ASN A 201 -2.25 -3.14 -28.78
N ILE A 202 -1.71 -3.58 -27.64
CA ILE A 202 -0.31 -3.34 -27.28
C ILE A 202 0.57 -4.43 -27.89
N GLU A 203 1.43 -4.04 -28.84
CA GLU A 203 2.41 -4.94 -29.45
C GLU A 203 3.63 -5.20 -28.56
N ASP A 204 4.10 -4.17 -27.84
CA ASP A 204 5.24 -4.28 -26.95
C ASP A 204 4.92 -5.18 -25.74
N ALA A 205 5.67 -6.29 -25.61
CA ALA A 205 5.42 -7.29 -24.59
C ALA A 205 5.56 -6.73 -23.15
N GLY A 206 6.49 -5.80 -22.92
CA GLY A 206 6.71 -5.18 -21.62
C GLY A 206 5.54 -4.29 -21.20
N ARG A 207 5.10 -3.41 -22.09
CA ARG A 207 3.91 -2.56 -21.89
C ARG A 207 2.64 -3.39 -21.75
N LYS A 208 2.52 -4.47 -22.53
CA LYS A 208 1.36 -5.38 -22.45
C LYS A 208 1.31 -6.08 -21.10
N ARG A 209 2.45 -6.52 -20.56
CA ARG A 209 2.57 -7.07 -19.21
C ARG A 209 2.08 -6.06 -18.18
N VAL A 210 2.65 -4.85 -18.16
CA VAL A 210 2.31 -3.78 -17.21
C VAL A 210 0.81 -3.45 -17.27
N ALA A 211 0.25 -3.33 -18.47
CA ALA A 211 -1.18 -3.06 -18.65
C ALA A 211 -2.07 -4.22 -18.14
N SER A 212 -1.62 -5.47 -18.32
CA SER A 212 -2.32 -6.67 -17.82
C SER A 212 -2.31 -6.74 -16.29
N GLU A 213 -1.16 -6.48 -15.67
CA GLU A 213 -0.99 -6.44 -14.20
C GLU A 213 -1.84 -5.34 -13.55
N ARG A 214 -1.89 -4.15 -14.19
CA ARG A 214 -2.77 -3.06 -13.78
C ARG A 214 -4.23 -3.47 -13.85
N LEU A 215 -4.66 -4.01 -15.00
CA LEU A 215 -6.04 -4.45 -15.19
C LEU A 215 -6.44 -5.52 -14.17
N PHE A 216 -5.54 -6.43 -13.82
CA PHE A 216 -5.77 -7.39 -12.75
C PHE A 216 -6.00 -6.73 -11.39
N SER A 217 -5.19 -5.72 -11.04
CA SER A 217 -5.34 -4.99 -9.77
C SER A 217 -6.69 -4.26 -9.71
N GLU A 218 -7.11 -3.63 -10.82
CA GLU A 218 -8.41 -2.98 -10.95
C GLU A 218 -9.58 -3.99 -10.87
N TRP A 219 -9.43 -5.14 -11.53
CA TRP A 219 -10.42 -6.23 -11.48
C TRP A 219 -10.56 -6.80 -10.07
N ALA A 220 -9.46 -7.14 -9.41
CA ALA A 220 -9.47 -7.64 -8.03
C ALA A 220 -10.14 -6.62 -7.09
N PHE A 221 -9.88 -5.33 -7.28
CA PHE A 221 -10.53 -4.28 -6.52
C PHE A 221 -12.05 -4.25 -6.70
N LYS A 222 -12.54 -4.37 -7.95
CA LYS A 222 -13.99 -4.50 -8.21
C LYS A 222 -14.56 -5.73 -7.51
N VAL A 223 -13.92 -6.89 -7.65
CA VAL A 223 -14.35 -8.16 -7.00
C VAL A 223 -14.41 -8.08 -5.47
N ALA A 224 -13.59 -7.23 -4.84
CA ALA A 224 -13.60 -6.99 -3.41
C ALA A 224 -14.78 -6.08 -2.96
N HIS A 225 -15.19 -5.14 -3.82
CA HIS A 225 -16.18 -4.11 -3.49
C HIS A 225 -17.58 -4.38 -4.08
N ASP A 226 -17.67 -5.27 -5.06
CA ASP A 226 -18.94 -5.74 -5.58
C ASP A 226 -19.60 -6.72 -4.60
N LYS A 227 -20.78 -6.34 -4.12
CA LYS A 227 -21.64 -7.16 -3.25
C LYS A 227 -22.33 -8.33 -3.99
N CYS A 228 -22.13 -8.45 -5.30
CA CYS A 228 -22.76 -9.48 -6.13
C CYS A 228 -21.79 -10.01 -7.20
N MET A 229 -21.31 -11.24 -6.99
CA MET A 229 -21.35 -12.29 -8.01
C MET A 229 -22.12 -13.46 -7.41
#